data_AF-A0A1I4ZNG9-F1
#
_entry.id   AF-A0A1I4ZNG9-F1
#
_cell.length_a   1.000
_cell.length_b   1.000
_cell.length_c   1.000
_cell.angle_alpha   90.00
_cell.angle_beta   90.00
_cell.angle_gamma   90.00
#
_symmetry.space_group_name_H-M   'P 1'
#
loop_
_entity.id
_entity.type
_entity.pdbx_description
1 polymer ?
#
loop_
_entity_poly.entity_id
_entity_poly.type
_entity_poly.pdbx_seq_one_letter_code
_entity_poly.pdbx_strand_id
1 'polypeptide(L)'
;MNIKLTTFFLLIITISHSCNGQKKDSNDKDESVTKEYSKAKNMENSTFEIQINILKKSMLEYMEMANPSYSKNDVDECVKILNEYLLEIKNSNSKEAGMKIVENTIKKLNKLNEKCNSELIETSEREQIAEIIILASSEKGYNTKEEDITENWREW
;
A
#
# COMPACT_ATOMS: atom_id res chain seq x y z
N MET A 1 7.54 27.40 38.73
CA MET A 1 6.48 28.22 38.12
C MET A 1 5.55 27.28 37.38
N ASN A 2 4.38 27.01 37.96
CA ASN A 2 3.39 26.07 37.43
C ASN A 2 2.41 26.83 36.52
N ILE A 3 2.18 26.35 35.29
CA ILE A 3 1.01 26.73 34.51
C ILE A 3 0.33 25.45 34.03
N LYS A 4 -0.92 25.30 34.47
CA LYS A 4 -1.82 24.18 34.20
C LYS A 4 -2.38 24.31 32.78
N LEU A 5 -2.39 23.24 32.01
CA LEU A 5 -3.09 23.17 30.73
C LEU A 5 -4.53 22.69 30.98
N THR A 6 -5.47 23.62 30.99
CA THR A 6 -6.90 23.35 31.20
C THR A 6 -7.54 22.78 29.94
N THR A 7 -8.18 21.62 30.10
CA THR A 7 -9.12 20.99 29.16
C THR A 7 -10.28 21.92 28.84
N PHE A 8 -10.62 22.03 27.55
CA PHE A 8 -11.83 22.71 27.10
C PHE A 8 -12.85 21.64 26.68
N PHE A 9 -13.80 21.36 27.58
CA PHE A 9 -15.05 20.71 27.23
C PHE A 9 -15.98 21.79 26.65
N LEU A 10 -16.52 21.57 25.44
CA LEU A 10 -17.69 22.30 24.98
C LEU A 10 -18.80 21.30 24.59
N LEU A 11 -19.64 21.00 25.59
CA LEU A 11 -21.04 20.62 25.43
C LEU A 11 -21.78 21.97 25.23
N ILE A 12 -22.90 22.17 24.52
CA ILE A 12 -24.18 21.47 24.30
C ILE A 12 -24.85 22.27 23.12
N ILE A 13 -25.84 21.84 22.31
CA ILE A 13 -27.32 21.99 22.53
C ILE A 13 -28.09 21.73 21.20
N THR A 14 -28.95 20.70 21.26
CA THR A 14 -30.34 20.48 20.78
C THR A 14 -30.84 20.67 19.32
N ILE A 15 -31.75 19.75 19.01
CA ILE A 15 -32.59 19.50 17.82
C ILE A 15 -33.79 20.48 17.73
N SER A 16 -34.26 20.83 16.52
CA SER A 16 -35.69 20.91 16.11
C SER A 16 -35.85 21.30 14.62
N HIS A 17 -36.76 20.63 13.89
CA HIS A 17 -37.15 20.94 12.51
C HIS A 17 -38.11 22.14 12.41
N SER A 18 -37.97 22.99 11.39
CA SER A 18 -39.06 23.80 10.81
C SER A 18 -38.64 24.36 9.43
N CYS A 19 -39.50 24.23 8.42
CA CYS A 19 -39.32 24.79 7.07
C CYS A 19 -39.70 26.28 7.03
N ASN A 20 -38.85 27.16 6.48
CA ASN A 20 -39.21 28.08 5.38
C ASN A 20 -38.02 28.92 4.88
N GLY A 21 -37.93 29.09 3.55
CA GLY A 21 -37.63 30.38 2.88
C GLY A 21 -36.27 31.08 3.03
N GLN A 22 -35.37 30.78 2.07
CA GLN A 22 -34.44 31.66 1.33
C GLN A 22 -33.27 32.45 2.00
N LYS A 23 -32.10 32.14 1.40
CA LYS A 23 -30.93 32.97 1.04
C LYS A 23 -29.79 33.23 2.05
N LYS A 24 -28.71 32.51 1.73
CA LYS A 24 -27.34 32.94 1.41
C LYS A 24 -26.25 32.80 2.48
N ASP A 25 -25.25 32.05 2.01
CA ASP A 25 -23.81 32.15 2.18
C ASP A 25 -23.13 31.29 3.25
N SER A 26 -22.06 30.66 2.74
CA SER A 26 -20.98 29.93 3.40
C SER A 26 -21.23 28.48 3.85
N ASN A 27 -21.08 27.53 2.91
CA ASN A 27 -20.44 26.25 3.21
C ASN A 27 -19.96 25.57 1.91
N ASP A 28 -18.78 25.95 1.43
CA ASP A 28 -18.19 25.40 0.19
C ASP A 28 -16.75 24.87 0.41
N LYS A 29 -16.36 24.67 1.68
CA LYS A 29 -14.98 24.29 2.04
C LYS A 29 -14.85 22.93 2.74
N ASP A 30 -15.95 22.25 3.06
CA ASP A 30 -15.92 20.96 3.78
C ASP A 30 -16.19 19.76 2.85
N GLU A 31 -16.99 19.97 1.79
CA GLU A 31 -17.32 18.91 0.82
C GLU A 31 -16.21 18.69 -0.23
N SER A 32 -15.44 19.72 -0.60
CA SER A 32 -14.33 19.59 -1.55
C SER A 32 -13.14 18.84 -0.95
N VAL A 33 -12.83 19.12 0.32
CA VAL A 33 -11.69 18.53 1.04
C VAL A 33 -11.91 17.04 1.30
N THR A 34 -13.13 16.65 1.70
CA THR A 34 -13.49 15.23 1.90
C THR A 34 -13.56 14.44 0.58
N LYS A 35 -13.98 15.08 -0.52
CA LYS A 35 -14.02 14.48 -1.87
C LYS A 35 -12.64 14.33 -2.50
N GLU A 36 -11.73 15.27 -2.24
CA GLU A 36 -10.34 15.21 -2.68
C GLU A 36 -9.55 14.17 -1.88
N TYR A 37 -9.77 14.09 -0.57
CA TYR A 37 -9.15 13.07 0.30
C TYR A 37 -9.63 11.65 -0.03
N SER A 38 -10.92 11.47 -0.27
CA SER A 38 -11.47 10.18 -0.71
C SER A 38 -11.06 9.81 -2.14
N LYS A 39 -10.93 10.79 -3.05
CA LYS A 39 -10.39 10.57 -4.39
C LYS A 39 -8.91 10.17 -4.35
N ALA A 40 -8.09 10.86 -3.57
CA ALA A 40 -6.67 10.52 -3.38
C ALA A 40 -6.50 9.11 -2.77
N LYS A 41 -7.29 8.77 -1.74
CA LYS A 41 -7.27 7.43 -1.11
C LYS A 41 -7.74 6.30 -2.05
N ASN A 42 -8.74 6.57 -2.89
CA ASN A 42 -9.17 5.61 -3.91
C ASN A 42 -8.14 5.49 -5.05
N MET A 43 -7.43 6.58 -5.35
CA MET A 43 -6.39 6.63 -6.39
C MET A 43 -5.09 5.97 -5.92
N GLU A 44 -4.75 6.05 -4.63
CA GLU A 44 -3.60 5.39 -4.00
C GLU A 44 -3.76 3.86 -3.98
N ASN A 45 -4.92 3.35 -3.53
CA ASN A 45 -5.26 1.93 -3.68
C ASN A 45 -5.23 1.49 -5.15
N SER A 46 -5.60 2.38 -6.09
CA SER A 46 -5.55 2.07 -7.52
C SER A 46 -4.13 2.01 -8.09
N THR A 47 -3.17 2.76 -7.52
CA THR A 47 -1.78 2.81 -8.03
C THR A 47 -1.05 1.49 -7.80
N PHE A 48 -1.10 0.94 -6.58
CA PHE A 48 -0.47 -0.35 -6.31
C PHE A 48 -1.18 -1.51 -7.02
N GLU A 49 -2.50 -1.43 -7.17
CA GLU A 49 -3.26 -2.39 -7.97
C GLU A 49 -2.79 -2.37 -9.44
N ILE A 50 -2.57 -1.19 -10.02
CA ILE A 50 -2.00 -1.05 -11.37
C ILE A 50 -0.59 -1.66 -11.44
N GLN A 51 0.30 -1.36 -10.50
CA GLN A 51 1.66 -1.90 -10.49
C GLN A 51 1.68 -3.43 -10.39
N ILE A 52 0.88 -4.00 -9.48
CA ILE A 52 0.75 -5.45 -9.33
C ILE A 52 0.16 -6.09 -10.61
N ASN A 53 -0.79 -5.44 -11.27
CA ASN A 53 -1.33 -5.93 -12.54
C ASN A 53 -0.30 -5.86 -13.69
N ILE A 54 0.55 -4.84 -13.72
CA ILE A 54 1.67 -4.74 -14.68
C ILE A 54 2.67 -5.87 -14.43
N LEU A 55 3.08 -6.08 -13.17
CA LEU A 55 3.96 -7.18 -12.77
C LEU A 55 3.39 -8.54 -13.19
N LYS A 56 2.12 -8.79 -12.84
CA LYS A 56 1.41 -10.01 -13.21
C LYS A 56 1.42 -10.22 -14.72
N LYS A 57 1.12 -9.17 -15.48
CA LYS A 57 1.09 -9.24 -16.95
C LYS A 57 2.48 -9.58 -17.50
N SER A 58 3.54 -8.95 -17.00
CA SER A 58 4.92 -9.22 -17.40
C SER A 58 5.30 -10.70 -17.21
N MET A 59 5.00 -11.25 -16.03
CA MET A 59 5.22 -12.68 -15.75
C MET A 59 4.45 -13.58 -16.71
N LEU A 60 3.16 -13.30 -16.96
CA LEU A 60 2.36 -14.10 -17.89
C LEU A 60 2.84 -13.99 -19.34
N GLU A 61 3.27 -12.82 -19.79
CA GLU A 61 3.83 -12.63 -21.13
C GLU A 61 5.15 -13.40 -21.28
N TYR A 62 5.99 -13.41 -20.26
CA TYR A 62 7.21 -14.23 -20.26
C TYR A 62 6.91 -15.72 -20.37
N MET A 63 5.86 -16.21 -19.69
CA MET A 63 5.44 -17.61 -19.81
C MET A 63 5.16 -18.02 -21.26
N GLU A 64 4.45 -17.18 -22.01
CA GLU A 64 4.11 -17.45 -23.42
C GLU A 64 5.34 -17.42 -24.34
N MET A 65 6.38 -16.66 -23.97
CA MET A 65 7.59 -16.50 -24.77
C MET A 65 8.67 -17.55 -24.47
N ALA A 66 8.83 -17.92 -23.21
CA ALA A 66 9.99 -18.67 -22.73
C ALA A 66 9.66 -20.07 -22.19
N ASN A 67 8.38 -20.40 -21.97
CA ASN A 67 7.93 -21.66 -21.37
C ASN A 67 8.74 -22.05 -20.10
N PRO A 68 8.75 -21.19 -19.07
CA PRO A 68 9.43 -21.45 -17.82
C PRO A 68 8.75 -22.56 -17.02
N SER A 69 9.40 -23.00 -15.95
CA SER A 69 8.92 -24.08 -15.08
C SER A 69 7.79 -23.68 -14.13
N TYR A 70 7.54 -22.37 -13.95
CA TYR A 70 6.45 -21.89 -13.10
C TYR A 70 5.10 -21.86 -13.82
N SER A 71 4.03 -21.92 -13.04
CA SER A 71 2.66 -21.91 -13.52
C SER A 71 1.96 -20.58 -13.25
N LYS A 72 0.79 -20.38 -13.87
CA LYS A 72 -0.09 -19.25 -13.57
C LYS A 72 -0.48 -19.19 -12.08
N ASN A 73 -0.57 -20.33 -11.41
CA ASN A 73 -0.88 -20.36 -9.98
C ASN A 73 0.28 -19.78 -9.15
N ASP A 74 1.53 -19.96 -9.58
CA ASP A 74 2.68 -19.37 -8.90
C ASP A 74 2.73 -17.86 -9.10
N VAL A 75 2.35 -17.37 -10.30
CA VAL A 75 2.15 -15.93 -10.55
C VAL A 75 1.03 -15.38 -9.65
N ASP A 76 -0.10 -16.07 -9.55
CA ASP A 76 -1.20 -15.66 -8.68
C ASP A 76 -0.79 -15.70 -7.18
N GLU A 77 0.08 -16.63 -6.78
CA GLU A 77 0.66 -16.69 -5.43
C GLU A 77 1.59 -15.49 -5.16
N CYS A 78 2.41 -15.08 -6.13
CA CYS A 78 3.23 -13.86 -6.03
C CYS A 78 2.35 -12.63 -5.82
N VAL A 79 1.32 -12.47 -6.65
CA VAL A 79 0.33 -11.37 -6.54
C VAL A 79 -0.34 -11.38 -5.17
N LYS A 80 -0.70 -12.56 -4.66
CA LYS A 80 -1.29 -12.69 -3.33
C LYS A 80 -0.33 -12.23 -2.23
N ILE A 81 0.94 -12.62 -2.27
CA ILE A 81 1.96 -12.20 -1.30
C ILE A 81 2.08 -10.67 -1.26
N LEU A 82 2.10 -10.01 -2.42
CA LEU A 82 2.19 -8.56 -2.50
C LEU A 82 0.92 -7.87 -1.97
N ASN A 83 -0.26 -8.40 -2.26
CA ASN A 83 -1.50 -7.86 -1.70
C ASN A 83 -1.58 -8.03 -0.17
N GLU A 84 -1.12 -9.17 0.36
CA GLU A 84 -0.98 -9.38 1.81
C GLU A 84 -0.03 -8.34 2.42
N TYR A 85 1.13 -8.12 1.79
CA TYR A 85 2.07 -7.09 2.22
C TYR A 85 1.43 -5.70 2.29
N LEU A 86 0.73 -5.27 1.24
CA LEU A 86 0.07 -3.96 1.21
C LEU A 86 -0.96 -3.82 2.33
N LEU A 87 -1.70 -4.87 2.64
CA LEU A 87 -2.66 -4.88 3.74
C LEU A 87 -1.94 -4.81 5.11
N GLU A 88 -0.90 -5.60 5.31
CA GLU A 88 -0.16 -5.67 6.57
C GLU A 88 0.59 -4.37 6.85
N ILE A 89 1.33 -3.83 5.87
CA ILE A 89 2.12 -2.60 6.03
C ILE A 89 1.22 -1.40 6.31
N LYS A 90 0.07 -1.31 5.65
CA LYS A 90 -0.93 -0.27 5.90
C LYS A 90 -1.41 -0.26 7.35
N ASN A 91 -1.66 -1.45 7.91
CA ASN A 91 -2.18 -1.65 9.26
C ASN A 91 -1.10 -1.67 10.35
N SER A 92 0.18 -1.60 9.98
CA SER A 92 1.28 -1.56 10.94
C SER A 92 1.36 -0.22 11.69
N ASN A 93 1.88 -0.24 12.92
CA ASN A 93 1.85 0.91 13.84
C ASN A 93 3.25 1.44 14.20
N SER A 94 4.32 0.83 13.72
CA SER A 94 5.70 1.29 13.96
C SER A 94 6.65 0.84 12.86
N LYS A 95 7.79 1.52 12.73
CA LYS A 95 8.83 1.16 11.76
C LYS A 95 9.36 -0.25 12.01
N GLU A 96 9.55 -0.63 13.27
CA GLU A 96 10.04 -1.97 13.63
C GLU A 96 9.05 -3.07 13.22
N ALA A 97 7.74 -2.84 13.39
CA ALA A 97 6.72 -3.76 12.91
C ALA A 97 6.70 -3.81 11.37
N GLY A 98 6.82 -2.65 10.72
CA GLY A 98 6.91 -2.54 9.26
C GLY A 98 8.08 -3.31 8.68
N MET A 99 9.28 -3.18 9.25
CA MET A 99 10.48 -3.88 8.76
C MET A 99 10.36 -5.41 8.92
N LYS A 100 9.68 -5.90 9.96
CA LYS A 100 9.37 -7.33 10.08
C LYS A 100 8.42 -7.82 8.99
N ILE A 101 7.43 -7.00 8.61
CA ILE A 101 6.52 -7.31 7.51
C ILE A 101 7.28 -7.36 6.18
N VAL A 102 8.19 -6.42 5.94
CA VAL A 102 9.07 -6.39 4.76
C VAL A 102 9.93 -7.66 4.69
N GLU A 103 10.67 -7.97 5.75
CA GLU A 103 11.51 -9.18 5.83
C GLU A 103 10.70 -10.45 5.55
N ASN A 104 9.53 -10.60 6.20
CA ASN A 104 8.68 -11.76 6.02
C ASN A 104 8.15 -11.86 4.58
N THR A 105 7.82 -10.73 3.96
CA THR A 105 7.36 -10.67 2.57
C THR A 105 8.45 -11.13 1.61
N ILE A 106 9.67 -10.60 1.76
CA ILE A 106 10.80 -11.02 0.92
C ILE A 106 11.10 -12.52 1.11
N LYS A 107 11.07 -13.04 2.34
CA LYS A 107 11.25 -14.48 2.57
C LYS A 107 10.15 -15.35 1.95
N LYS A 108 8.89 -14.89 1.93
CA LYS A 108 7.81 -15.58 1.20
C LYS A 108 8.11 -15.60 -0.31
N LEU A 109 8.56 -14.47 -0.86
CA LEU A 109 8.92 -14.35 -2.28
C LEU A 109 10.14 -15.21 -2.66
N ASN A 110 11.19 -15.24 -1.83
CA ASN A 110 12.35 -16.12 -2.06
C ASN A 110 11.93 -17.58 -2.13
N LYS A 111 11.11 -18.05 -1.17
CA LYS A 111 10.60 -19.43 -1.16
C LYS A 111 9.74 -19.76 -2.37
N LEU A 112 8.89 -18.83 -2.79
CA LEU A 112 8.08 -19.01 -3.98
C LEU A 112 8.95 -19.09 -5.24
N ASN A 113 9.96 -18.23 -5.35
CA ASN A 113 10.90 -18.24 -6.47
C ASN A 113 11.71 -19.53 -6.49
N GLU A 114 12.22 -19.99 -5.34
CA GLU A 114 12.96 -21.25 -5.19
C GLU A 114 12.11 -22.46 -5.62
N LYS A 115 10.83 -22.52 -5.21
CA LYS A 115 9.86 -23.54 -5.66
C LYS A 115 9.69 -23.55 -7.19
N CYS A 116 9.93 -22.40 -7.82
CA CYS A 116 9.86 -22.18 -9.27
C CYS A 116 11.22 -22.30 -9.96
N ASN A 117 12.18 -23.02 -9.36
CA ASN A 117 13.57 -23.16 -9.86
C ASN A 117 14.28 -21.81 -10.11
N SER A 118 13.89 -20.78 -9.37
CA SER A 118 14.37 -19.40 -9.49
C SER A 118 14.03 -18.69 -10.81
N GLU A 119 13.07 -19.20 -11.58
CA GLU A 119 12.66 -18.64 -12.88
C GLU A 119 11.45 -17.68 -12.78
N LEU A 120 10.78 -17.58 -11.62
CA LEU A 120 9.57 -16.75 -11.47
C LEU A 120 9.89 -15.25 -11.36
N ILE A 121 10.94 -14.90 -10.60
CA ILE A 121 11.36 -13.52 -10.38
C ILE A 121 12.62 -13.26 -11.20
N GLU A 122 12.43 -12.77 -12.42
CA GLU A 122 13.47 -12.32 -13.34
C GLU A 122 13.84 -10.86 -13.09
N THR A 123 14.95 -10.38 -13.68
CA THR A 123 15.52 -9.04 -13.43
C THR A 123 14.49 -7.90 -13.51
N SER A 124 13.55 -7.93 -14.45
CA SER A 124 12.48 -6.92 -14.54
C SER A 124 11.49 -6.98 -13.38
N GLU A 125 11.13 -8.18 -12.94
CA GLU A 125 10.21 -8.44 -11.84
C GLU A 125 10.88 -8.06 -10.50
N ARG A 126 12.21 -8.23 -10.39
CA ARG A 126 13.00 -7.81 -9.22
C ARG A 126 12.75 -6.34 -8.86
N GLU A 127 12.94 -5.48 -9.85
CA GLU A 127 12.84 -4.02 -9.69
C GLU A 127 11.39 -3.60 -9.37
N GLN A 128 10.41 -4.18 -10.08
CA GLN A 128 9.00 -3.89 -9.85
C GLN A 128 8.54 -4.31 -8.44
N ILE A 129 8.96 -5.50 -7.97
CA ILE A 129 8.63 -5.99 -6.63
C ILE A 129 9.27 -5.11 -5.57
N ALA A 130 10.55 -4.76 -5.72
CA ALA A 130 11.25 -3.87 -4.79
C ALA A 130 10.57 -2.50 -4.73
N GLU A 131 10.23 -1.91 -5.87
CA GLU A 131 9.54 -0.62 -5.95
C GLU A 131 8.19 -0.63 -5.22
N ILE A 132 7.35 -1.64 -5.45
CA ILE A 132 6.06 -1.79 -4.75
C ILE A 132 6.27 -1.80 -3.22
N ILE A 133 7.25 -2.57 -2.75
CA ILE A 133 7.53 -2.72 -1.32
C ILE A 133 8.06 -1.42 -0.73
N ILE A 134 9.07 -0.82 -1.35
CA ILE A 134 9.72 0.43 -0.91
C ILE A 134 8.71 1.58 -0.85
N LEU A 135 7.89 1.74 -1.91
CA LEU A 135 6.93 2.83 -1.98
C LEU A 135 5.84 2.70 -0.91
N ALA A 136 5.23 1.53 -0.73
CA ALA A 136 4.18 1.34 0.28
C ALA A 136 4.70 1.54 1.71
N SER A 137 5.93 1.11 2.00
CA SER A 137 6.56 1.35 3.30
C SER A 137 6.94 2.84 3.48
N SER A 138 7.32 3.53 2.40
CA SER A 138 7.61 4.96 2.43
C SER A 138 6.37 5.81 2.73
N GLU A 139 5.18 5.39 2.27
CA GLU A 139 3.90 6.06 2.59
C GLU A 139 3.55 5.98 4.07
N LYS A 140 4.05 4.96 4.78
CA LYS A 140 3.98 4.85 6.24
C LYS A 140 5.04 5.67 6.96
N GLY A 141 5.97 6.28 6.23
CA GLY A 141 7.10 7.04 6.78
C GLY A 141 8.20 6.17 7.37
N TYR A 142 8.31 4.89 6.96
CA TYR A 142 9.30 3.96 7.52
C TYR A 142 10.64 3.99 6.82
N ASN A 143 10.69 4.49 5.59
CA ASN A 143 11.89 4.66 4.75
C ASN A 143 11.71 5.85 3.81
N THR A 144 12.81 6.32 3.22
CA THR A 144 12.72 7.22 2.05
C THR A 144 12.44 6.41 0.78
N LYS A 145 12.00 7.07 -0.29
CA LYS A 145 11.69 6.38 -1.56
C LYS A 145 12.93 5.80 -2.24
N GLU A 146 14.10 6.30 -1.87
CA GLU A 146 15.41 5.92 -2.41
C GLU A 146 16.14 4.88 -1.54
N GLU A 147 15.62 4.58 -0.34
CA GLU A 147 16.18 3.59 0.58
C GLU A 147 15.65 2.20 0.21
N ASP A 148 16.50 1.35 -0.40
CA ASP A 148 16.16 -0.05 -0.65
C ASP A 148 16.19 -0.84 0.66
N ILE A 149 15.01 -0.92 1.28
CA ILE A 149 14.77 -1.71 2.48
C ILE A 149 14.66 -3.22 2.22
N THR A 150 14.73 -3.68 0.97
CA THR A 150 14.54 -5.10 0.61
C THR A 150 15.86 -5.85 0.46
N GLU A 151 16.93 -5.14 0.05
CA GLU A 151 18.21 -5.69 -0.41
C GLU A 151 18.78 -6.76 0.53
N ASN A 152 18.77 -6.51 1.84
CA ASN A 152 19.38 -7.40 2.84
C ASN A 152 18.74 -8.80 2.92
N TRP A 153 17.54 -8.97 2.38
CA TRP A 153 16.80 -10.24 2.45
C TRP A 153 16.55 -10.88 1.08
N ARG A 154 16.88 -10.20 -0.02
CA ARG A 154 16.68 -10.73 -1.37
C ARG A 154 17.72 -11.81 -1.66
N GLU A 155 17.26 -12.95 -2.17
CA GLU A 155 18.12 -14.06 -2.65
C GLU A 155 18.18 -14.11 -4.19
N TRP A 156 17.66 -13.06 -4.82
CA TRP A 156 17.36 -12.98 -6.23
C TRP A 156 17.74 -11.58 -6.73
#